data_AF-A0A0S2EPC0-F1
#
_entry.id   AF-A0A0S2EPC0-F1
#
_cell.length_a   1.000
_cell.length_b   1.000
_cell.length_c   1.000
_cell.angle_alpha   90.00
_cell.angle_beta   90.00
_cell.angle_gamma   90.00
#
_symmetry.space_group_name_H-M   'P 1'
#
loop_
_entity.id
_entity.type
_entity.pdbx_description
1 polymer ?
#
loop_
_entity_poly.entity_id
_entity_poly.type
_entity_poly.pdbx_seq_one_letter_code
_entity_poly.pdbx_strand_id
1 'polypeptide(L)'
;MQASPLVRFAAVIALAALAGCQSSGGPVTVARASEFGAPNGAEARYARDTGRAIYRGRPFQRTQGFVFADPARGFALCLRAPMRDGRQDHTLLILQRRIEGAVSQVEDDVQIVRAAADVGLCRNRSDWVDAR
;
A
#
# COMPACT_ATOMS: atom_id res chain seq x y z
N MET A 1 -21.66 -35.90 62.95
CA MET A 1 -20.41 -35.65 63.70
C MET A 1 -19.27 -36.25 62.90
N GLN A 2 -18.25 -35.42 62.59
CA GLN A 2 -16.90 -35.76 62.11
C GLN A 2 -16.77 -36.42 60.72
N ALA A 3 -15.79 -36.13 59.87
CA ALA A 3 -14.92 -34.97 59.59
C ALA A 3 -14.23 -35.30 58.26
N SER A 4 -14.18 -34.36 57.32
CA SER A 4 -13.33 -34.44 56.12
C SER A 4 -11.87 -34.11 56.46
N PRO A 5 -10.91 -34.60 55.66
CA PRO A 5 -9.83 -33.73 55.19
C PRO A 5 -9.70 -33.82 53.66
N LEU A 6 -10.01 -32.74 52.94
CA LEU A 6 -9.02 -31.77 52.43
C LEU A 6 -7.98 -32.41 51.51
N VAL A 7 -8.40 -32.67 50.27
CA VAL A 7 -7.50 -32.91 49.14
C VAL A 7 -7.03 -31.56 48.60
N ARG A 8 -5.71 -31.45 48.53
CA ARG A 8 -4.90 -30.28 48.17
C ARG A 8 -4.80 -30.12 46.64
N PHE A 9 -4.85 -28.85 46.23
CA PHE A 9 -4.12 -28.23 45.11
C PHE A 9 -4.13 -28.90 43.72
N ALA A 10 -4.78 -28.26 42.76
CA ALA A 10 -4.11 -27.72 41.56
C ALA A 10 -5.11 -26.87 40.75
N ALA A 11 -5.05 -25.55 40.95
CA ALA A 11 -5.71 -24.59 40.06
C ALA A 11 -4.88 -24.48 38.78
N VAL A 12 -5.35 -25.06 37.68
CA VAL A 12 -4.77 -24.83 36.35
C VAL A 12 -5.49 -23.62 35.75
N ILE A 13 -4.89 -22.44 35.89
CA ILE A 13 -5.31 -21.21 35.23
C ILE A 13 -4.90 -21.33 33.76
N ALA A 14 -5.87 -21.60 32.88
CA ALA A 14 -5.67 -21.56 31.44
C ALA A 14 -5.76 -20.09 30.96
N LEU A 15 -4.61 -19.41 30.95
CA LEU A 15 -4.44 -18.10 30.30
C LEU A 15 -3.90 -18.32 28.88
N ALA A 16 -4.78 -18.60 27.91
CA ALA A 16 -4.41 -18.53 26.50
C ALA A 16 -4.62 -17.09 26.03
N ALA A 17 -3.54 -16.31 26.14
CA ALA A 17 -3.45 -14.95 25.65
C ALA A 17 -3.75 -14.89 24.14
N LEU A 18 -4.53 -13.88 23.78
CA LEU A 18 -4.80 -13.42 22.43
C LEU A 18 -3.50 -13.41 21.60
N ALA A 19 -3.43 -14.28 20.60
CA ALA A 19 -2.45 -14.16 19.52
C ALA A 19 -2.77 -12.87 18.75
N GLY A 20 -2.17 -11.76 19.19
CA GLY A 20 -2.15 -10.53 18.44
C GLY A 20 -1.52 -10.81 17.07
N CYS A 21 -2.24 -10.45 16.00
CA CYS A 21 -1.65 -10.32 14.68
C CYS A 21 -0.53 -9.28 14.77
N GLN A 22 0.72 -9.76 14.83
CA GLN A 22 1.92 -8.93 14.76
C GLN A 22 2.02 -8.42 13.32
N SER A 23 1.27 -7.39 12.97
CA SER A 23 1.45 -6.71 11.68
C SER A 23 2.73 -5.87 11.79
N SER A 24 3.86 -6.46 11.42
CA SER A 24 5.14 -5.79 11.29
C SER A 24 5.15 -4.90 10.03
N GLY A 25 4.25 -3.91 10.00
CA GLY A 25 4.32 -2.77 9.10
C GLY A 25 5.30 -1.75 9.67
N GLY A 26 6.60 -1.95 9.48
CA GLY A 26 7.61 -0.96 9.84
C GLY A 26 7.37 0.39 9.14
N PRO A 27 7.78 1.52 9.75
CA PRO A 27 7.58 2.84 9.17
C PRO A 27 8.17 2.89 7.76
N VAL A 28 7.32 3.20 6.78
CA VAL A 28 7.71 3.36 5.38
C VAL A 28 8.66 4.56 5.30
N THR A 29 9.95 4.27 5.32
CA THR A 29 10.99 5.30 5.33
C THR A 29 11.08 5.88 3.93
N VAL A 30 10.56 7.10 3.76
CA VAL A 30 10.56 7.84 2.48
C VAL A 30 11.97 7.93 1.87
N ALA A 31 13.02 7.91 2.70
CA ALA A 31 14.42 7.94 2.29
C ALA A 31 14.81 6.80 1.32
N ARG A 32 14.22 5.60 1.45
CA ARG A 32 14.49 4.52 0.49
C ARG A 32 13.96 4.82 -0.89
N ALA A 33 12.83 5.52 -1.01
CA ALA A 33 12.20 5.77 -2.31
C ALA A 33 13.09 6.56 -3.27
N SER A 34 13.86 7.52 -2.76
CA SER A 34 14.81 8.32 -3.55
C SER A 34 15.98 7.50 -4.11
N GLU A 35 16.39 6.43 -3.44
CA GLU A 35 17.51 5.57 -3.87
C GLU A 35 17.17 4.77 -5.13
N PHE A 36 15.88 4.48 -5.35
CA PHE A 36 15.41 3.76 -6.54
C PHE A 36 15.07 4.69 -7.71
N GLY A 37 15.24 6.00 -7.55
CA GLY A 37 15.02 6.98 -8.61
C GLY A 37 13.55 7.20 -8.97
N ALA A 38 13.30 8.07 -9.95
CA ALA A 38 11.97 8.34 -10.47
C ALA A 38 11.46 7.17 -11.36
N PRO A 39 10.14 7.06 -11.58
CA PRO A 39 9.58 6.14 -12.57
C PRO A 39 10.22 6.37 -13.95
N ASN A 40 10.64 5.29 -14.58
CA ASN A 40 11.13 5.33 -15.96
C ASN A 40 9.97 5.52 -16.96
N GLY A 41 10.28 5.65 -18.24
CA GLY A 41 9.27 5.89 -19.29
C GLY A 41 8.21 4.77 -19.40
N ALA A 42 8.60 3.51 -19.20
CA ALA A 42 7.69 2.38 -19.24
C ALA A 42 6.75 2.36 -18.02
N GLU A 43 7.28 2.65 -16.83
CA GLU A 43 6.53 2.74 -15.57
C GLU A 43 5.54 3.91 -15.59
N ALA A 44 5.98 5.07 -16.09
CA ALA A 44 5.12 6.23 -16.26
C ALA A 44 3.99 5.96 -17.27
N ARG A 45 4.29 5.27 -18.38
CA ARG A 45 3.30 4.82 -19.36
C ARG A 45 2.31 3.83 -18.76
N TYR A 46 2.80 2.85 -18.01
CA TYR A 46 1.95 1.88 -17.33
C TYR A 46 1.01 2.56 -16.32
N ALA A 47 1.55 3.46 -15.48
CA ALA A 47 0.76 4.23 -14.53
C ALA A 47 -0.29 5.10 -15.22
N ARG A 48 0.04 5.69 -16.38
CA ARG A 48 -0.90 6.44 -17.20
C ARG A 48 -2.05 5.56 -17.69
N ASP A 49 -1.72 4.45 -18.34
CA ASP A 49 -2.71 3.58 -18.98
C ASP A 49 -3.62 2.92 -17.92
N THR A 50 -3.04 2.51 -16.78
CA THR A 50 -3.77 1.98 -15.61
C THR A 50 -4.65 3.03 -14.94
N GLY A 51 -4.12 4.23 -14.69
CA GLY A 51 -4.90 5.32 -14.09
C GLY A 51 -6.05 5.76 -14.99
N ARG A 52 -5.88 5.73 -16.32
CA ARG A 52 -6.96 5.97 -17.28
C ARG A 52 -8.08 4.96 -17.14
N ALA A 53 -7.77 3.68 -16.89
CA ALA A 53 -8.76 2.65 -16.61
C ALA A 53 -9.45 2.89 -15.25
N ILE A 54 -8.69 3.09 -14.18
CA ILE A 54 -9.20 3.33 -12.81
C ILE A 54 -10.17 4.51 -12.78
N TYR A 55 -9.77 5.64 -13.37
CA TYR A 55 -10.55 6.87 -13.37
C TYR A 55 -11.45 7.03 -14.59
N ARG A 56 -11.67 5.96 -15.38
CA ARG A 56 -12.62 5.92 -16.50
C ARG A 56 -12.40 7.08 -17.49
N GLY A 57 -11.14 7.32 -17.85
CA GLY A 57 -10.75 8.35 -18.82
C GLY A 57 -10.68 9.77 -18.27
N ARG A 58 -10.99 10.01 -16.99
CA ARG A 58 -10.93 11.34 -16.39
C ARG A 58 -9.47 11.81 -16.23
N PRO A 59 -9.20 13.13 -16.31
CA PRO A 59 -7.90 13.67 -15.96
C PRO A 59 -7.52 13.30 -14.52
N PHE A 60 -6.26 12.91 -14.34
CA PHE A 60 -5.73 12.52 -13.04
C PHE A 60 -4.24 12.89 -12.96
N GLN A 61 -3.73 12.89 -11.75
CA GLN A 61 -2.34 13.19 -11.43
C GLN A 61 -1.68 11.98 -10.77
N ARG A 62 -0.36 11.95 -10.82
CA ARG A 62 0.47 10.99 -10.08
C ARG A 62 1.55 11.72 -9.30
N THR A 63 2.17 11.07 -8.32
CA THR A 63 3.41 11.59 -7.72
C THR A 63 4.55 11.59 -8.73
N GLN A 64 5.44 12.57 -8.62
CA GLN A 64 6.62 12.70 -9.47
C GLN A 64 7.55 11.49 -9.31
N GLY A 65 7.78 11.08 -8.06
CA GLY A 65 8.56 9.90 -7.68
C GLY A 65 7.72 8.80 -7.03
N PHE A 66 8.37 7.68 -6.74
CA PHE A 66 7.78 6.64 -5.91
C PHE A 66 7.57 7.15 -4.47
N VAL A 67 6.42 6.82 -3.88
CA VAL A 67 6.14 7.15 -2.47
C VAL A 67 6.78 6.15 -1.51
N PHE A 68 6.99 4.92 -1.99
CA PHE A 68 7.97 3.99 -1.46
C PHE A 68 8.50 3.12 -2.59
N ALA A 69 9.72 2.63 -2.43
CA ALA A 69 10.32 1.65 -3.31
C ALA A 69 11.15 0.70 -2.46
N ASP A 70 10.84 -0.59 -2.56
CA ASP A 70 11.50 -1.65 -1.83
C ASP A 70 11.30 -2.97 -2.60
N PRO A 71 12.36 -3.76 -2.89
CA PRO A 71 12.22 -4.99 -3.66
C PRO A 71 11.28 -6.04 -3.05
N ALA A 72 11.05 -6.03 -1.74
CA ALA A 72 10.14 -6.96 -1.07
C ALA A 72 8.68 -6.48 -1.04
N ARG A 73 8.45 -5.17 -1.22
CA ARG A 73 7.11 -4.56 -1.19
C ARG A 73 6.65 -3.96 -2.51
N GLY A 74 7.55 -3.80 -3.46
CA GLY A 74 7.33 -3.12 -4.73
C GLY A 74 7.61 -1.62 -4.72
N PHE A 75 7.20 -0.99 -5.82
CA PHE A 75 7.45 0.38 -6.20
C PHE A 75 6.11 1.10 -6.34
N ALA A 76 5.80 1.98 -5.40
CA ALA A 76 4.48 2.56 -5.28
C ALA A 76 4.39 3.98 -5.81
N LEU A 77 3.32 4.28 -6.52
CA LEU A 77 2.92 5.61 -6.95
C LEU A 77 1.56 5.95 -6.38
N CYS A 78 1.41 7.19 -5.93
CA CYS A 78 0.10 7.72 -5.62
C CYS A 78 -0.50 8.31 -6.88
N LEU A 79 -1.77 7.99 -7.13
CA LEU A 79 -2.61 8.59 -8.15
C LEU A 79 -3.73 9.36 -7.47
N ARG A 80 -4.19 10.44 -8.08
CA ARG A 80 -5.40 11.15 -7.65
C ARG A 80 -6.19 11.71 -8.82
N ALA A 81 -7.51 11.70 -8.69
CA ALA A 81 -8.40 12.44 -9.56
C ALA A 81 -9.36 13.26 -8.70
N PRO A 82 -9.81 14.44 -9.17
CA PRO A 82 -10.85 15.18 -8.47
C PRO A 82 -12.13 14.34 -8.35
N MET A 83 -13.03 14.67 -7.44
CA MET A 83 -14.37 14.09 -7.34
C MET A 83 -15.40 15.19 -7.58
N ARG A 84 -16.67 14.81 -7.81
CA ARG A 84 -17.75 15.79 -8.04
C ARG A 84 -18.00 16.70 -6.85
N ASP A 85 -17.70 16.22 -5.64
CA ASP A 85 -17.86 16.92 -4.37
C ASP A 85 -16.63 17.76 -3.97
N GLY A 86 -15.66 17.93 -4.89
CA GLY A 86 -14.43 18.67 -4.64
C GLY A 86 -13.34 17.91 -3.88
N ARG A 87 -13.61 16.68 -3.41
CA ARG A 87 -12.58 15.82 -2.80
C ARG A 87 -11.67 15.21 -3.86
N GLN A 88 -10.62 14.53 -3.41
CA GLN A 88 -9.69 13.79 -4.27
C GLN A 88 -9.86 12.28 -4.04
N ASP A 89 -10.08 11.54 -5.12
CA ASP A 89 -10.10 10.08 -5.15
C ASP A 89 -8.67 9.57 -5.30
N HIS A 90 -8.11 9.06 -4.21
CA HIS A 90 -6.73 8.60 -4.17
C HIS A 90 -6.64 7.10 -4.45
N THR A 91 -5.64 6.71 -5.20
CA THR A 91 -5.30 5.31 -5.44
C THR A 91 -3.80 5.12 -5.28
N LEU A 92 -3.39 4.04 -4.64
CA LEU A 92 -2.01 3.64 -4.54
C LEU A 92 -1.77 2.51 -5.54
N LEU A 93 -0.92 2.76 -6.52
CA LEU A 93 -0.51 1.81 -7.55
C LEU A 93 0.85 1.23 -7.16
N ILE A 94 0.95 -0.08 -6.95
CA ILE A 94 2.19 -0.74 -6.52
C ILE A 94 2.63 -1.70 -7.62
N LEU A 95 3.75 -1.40 -8.25
CA LEU A 95 4.43 -2.30 -9.18
C LEU A 95 5.29 -3.27 -8.36
N GLN A 96 5.11 -4.58 -8.44
CA GLN A 96 5.93 -5.51 -7.62
C GLN A 96 7.41 -5.51 -8.02
N ARG A 97 7.71 -5.13 -9.27
CA ARG A 97 9.07 -4.99 -9.80
C ARG A 97 9.20 -3.79 -10.73
N ARG A 98 10.45 -3.39 -10.99
CA ARG A 98 10.77 -2.39 -12.02
C ARG A 98 10.37 -2.93 -13.39
N ILE A 99 9.93 -2.03 -14.27
CA ILE A 99 9.58 -2.41 -15.64
C ILE A 99 10.77 -2.10 -16.55
N GLU A 100 11.36 -3.15 -17.13
CA GLU A 100 12.44 -3.05 -18.11
C GLU A 100 11.92 -3.47 -19.49
N GLY A 101 12.05 -2.59 -20.50
CA GLY A 101 11.70 -2.91 -21.89
C GLY A 101 10.20 -2.87 -22.22
N ALA A 102 9.78 -3.72 -23.17
CA ALA A 102 8.40 -3.75 -23.67
C ALA A 102 7.47 -4.42 -22.65
N VAL A 103 6.44 -3.68 -22.23
CA VAL A 103 5.44 -4.14 -21.26
C VAL A 103 4.59 -5.26 -21.89
N SER A 104 4.84 -6.50 -21.51
CA SER A 104 3.87 -7.58 -21.74
C SER A 104 2.66 -7.34 -20.85
N GLN A 105 1.47 -7.16 -21.45
CA GLN A 105 0.21 -6.94 -20.73
C GLN A 105 -0.21 -8.14 -19.84
N VAL A 106 0.58 -9.22 -19.81
CA VAL A 106 0.27 -10.49 -19.15
C VAL A 106 1.05 -10.69 -17.84
N GLU A 107 2.01 -9.81 -17.51
CA GLU A 107 2.74 -9.89 -16.24
C GLU A 107 2.11 -8.94 -15.22
N ASP A 108 0.96 -9.39 -14.72
CA ASP A 108 0.00 -8.68 -13.85
C ASP A 108 0.50 -8.53 -12.40
N ASP A 109 1.77 -8.18 -12.21
CA ASP A 109 2.36 -8.00 -10.88
C ASP A 109 2.09 -6.58 -10.36
N VAL A 110 0.83 -6.17 -10.33
CA VAL A 110 0.43 -4.83 -9.87
C VAL A 110 -0.71 -4.91 -8.87
N GLN A 111 -0.55 -4.19 -7.77
CA GLN A 111 -1.59 -4.02 -6.78
C GLN A 111 -2.19 -2.61 -6.88
N ILE A 112 -3.52 -2.56 -6.95
CA ILE A 112 -4.29 -1.31 -6.97
C ILE A 112 -5.01 -1.20 -5.63
N VAL A 113 -4.52 -0.32 -4.77
CA VAL A 113 -5.04 -0.15 -3.42
C VAL A 113 -5.84 1.15 -3.33
N ARG A 114 -7.09 1.06 -2.87
CA ARG A 114 -8.03 2.18 -2.77
C ARG A 114 -8.68 2.33 -1.39
N ALA A 115 -8.41 1.39 -0.48
CA ALA A 115 -8.93 1.47 0.86
C ALA A 115 -8.40 2.72 1.56
N ALA A 116 -9.30 3.42 2.28
CA ALA A 116 -9.02 4.75 2.80
C ALA A 116 -7.85 4.79 3.79
N ALA A 117 -7.62 3.70 4.53
CA ALA A 117 -6.51 3.54 5.46
C ALA A 117 -5.15 3.49 4.73
N ASP A 118 -5.08 2.75 3.63
CA ASP A 118 -3.83 2.47 2.93
C ASP A 118 -3.39 3.62 2.01
N VAL A 119 -4.35 4.41 1.51
CA VAL A 119 -4.06 5.61 0.70
C VAL A 119 -3.78 6.86 1.55
N GLY A 120 -3.70 6.73 2.88
CA GLY A 120 -3.39 7.84 3.79
C GLY A 120 -2.09 8.55 3.42
N LEU A 121 -1.07 7.79 3.01
CA LEU A 121 0.22 8.32 2.57
C LEU A 121 0.15 9.21 1.33
N CYS A 122 -0.90 9.06 0.50
CA CYS A 122 -1.10 9.91 -0.67
C CYS A 122 -1.64 11.29 -0.31
N ARG A 123 -2.44 11.42 0.76
CA ARG A 123 -3.15 12.67 1.08
C ARG A 123 -2.22 13.85 1.39
N ASN A 124 -1.06 13.55 1.94
CA ASN A 124 -0.09 14.56 2.41
C ASN A 124 1.01 14.85 1.37
N ARG A 125 0.89 14.34 0.14
CA ARG A 125 1.86 14.59 -0.93
C ARG A 125 1.65 15.96 -1.55
N SER A 126 2.75 16.57 -1.99
CA SER A 126 2.77 17.87 -2.70
C SER A 126 3.40 17.79 -4.09
N ASP A 127 4.07 16.68 -4.42
CA ASP A 127 4.86 16.45 -5.64
C ASP A 127 4.02 15.89 -6.80
N TRP A 128 2.84 16.45 -7.02
CA TRP A 128 1.90 15.96 -8.03
C TRP A 128 2.24 16.46 -9.43
N VAL A 129 2.21 15.56 -10.40
CA VAL A 129 2.37 15.84 -11.83
C VAL A 129 1.19 15.26 -12.61
N ASP A 130 0.79 15.93 -13.68
CA ASP A 130 -0.28 15.43 -14.54
C ASP A 130 0.16 14.13 -15.24
N ALA A 131 -0.71 13.12 -15.22
CA ALA A 131 -0.44 11.82 -15.83
C ALA A 131 -0.84 11.83 -17.33
N ARG A 132 -0.27 12.75 -18.10
CA ARG A 132 -0.55 12.92 -19.53
C ARG A 132 0.16 11.88 -20.40
#